data_AF-A0A9D6TN78-F1
#
_entry.id   AF-A0A9D6TN78-F1
#
_cell.length_a   1.000
_cell.length_b   1.000
_cell.length_c   1.000
_cell.angle_alpha   90.00
_cell.angle_beta   90.00
_cell.angle_gamma   90.00
#
_symmetry.space_group_name_H-M   'P 1'
#
loop_
_entity.id
_entity.type
_entity.pdbx_description
1 polymer ?
#
loop_
_entity_poly.entity_id
_entity_poly.type
_entity_poly.pdbx_seq_one_letter_code
_entity_poly.pdbx_strand_id
1 'polypeptide(L)' 'MWIGALVFWWHAREQPAPGSKPHEFWVEGCAPICAGLISGAALVGIGNAIVNVLMS' A
#
# COMPACT_ATOMS: atom_id res chain seq x y z
N MET A 1 -4.69 -4.29 -7.12
CA MET A 1 -3.26 -4.65 -7.07
C MET A 1 -2.45 -4.06 -8.23
N TRP A 2 -2.99 -3.99 -9.45
CA TRP A 2 -2.28 -3.43 -10.62
C TRP A 2 -1.96 -1.93 -10.54
N ILE A 3 -2.91 -1.10 -10.07
CA ILE A 3 -2.71 0.36 -10.02
C ILE A 3 -1.66 0.76 -8.97
N GLY A 4 -1.68 0.14 -7.79
CA GLY A 4 -0.66 0.37 -6.76
C GLY A 4 0.74 -0.05 -7.22
N ALA A 5 0.84 -1.20 -7.90
CA ALA A 5 2.10 -1.66 -8.49
C ALA A 5 2.61 -0.73 -9.61
N LEU A 6 1.72 -0.16 -10.44
CA LEU A 6 2.08 0.81 -11.49
C LEU A 6 2.61 2.12 -10.91
N VAL A 7 2.00 2.64 -9.83
CA VAL A 7 2.44 3.87 -9.17
C VAL A 7 3.78 3.65 -8.47
N PHE A 8 3.96 2.52 -7.78
CA PHE A 8 5.25 2.14 -7.17
C PHE A 8 6.34 1.94 -8.22
N TRP A 9 6.03 1.31 -9.35
CA TRP A 9 6.98 1.12 -10.44
C TRP A 9 7.40 2.45 -11.08
N TRP A 10 6.45 3.37 -11.30
CA TRP A 10 6.75 4.71 -11.81
C TRP A 10 7.70 5.46 -10.86
N HIS A 11 7.41 5.44 -9.56
CA HIS A 11 8.21 6.15 -8.58
C HIS A 11 9.58 5.51 -8.32
N ALA A 12 9.65 4.17 -8.36
CA ALA A 12 10.92 3.42 -8.31
C ALA A 12 11.81 3.70 -9.53
N ARG A 13 11.23 4.09 -10.67
CA ARG A 13 11.96 4.44 -11.90
C ARG A 13 12.57 5.84 -11.85
N GLU A 14 11.99 6.76 -11.07
CA GLU A 14 12.46 8.15 -10.95
C GLU A 14 13.62 8.33 -9.96
N GLN A 15 13.92 7.35 -9.08
CA GLN A 15 14.98 7.51 -8.05
C GLN A 15 16.05 6.41 -8.08
N PRO A 16 17.03 6.50 -9.00
CA PRO A 16 18.08 5.51 -9.15
C PRO A 16 19.30 5.89 -8.29
N ALA A 17 19.36 5.41 -7.04
CA ALA A 17 20.62 5.31 -6.30
C ALA A 17 20.54 4.15 -5.28
N PRO A 18 21.17 2.99 -5.54
CA PRO A 18 21.29 1.92 -4.55
C PRO A 18 22.05 2.42 -3.32
N GLY A 19 21.47 2.23 -2.14
CA GLY A 19 22.01 2.72 -0.86
C GLY A 19 21.37 3.99 -0.31
N SER A 20 20.37 4.56 -1.02
CA SER A 20 19.57 5.66 -0.49
C SER A 20 18.32 5.12 0.24
N LYS A 21 17.97 5.69 1.41
CA LYS A 21 16.76 5.34 2.20
C LYS A 21 15.46 5.25 1.37
N PRO A 22 15.23 6.09 0.34
CA PRO A 22 14.05 5.96 -0.52
C PRO A 22 14.03 4.66 -1.31
N HIS A 23 15.18 4.14 -1.76
CA HIS A 23 15.25 2.91 -2.55
C HIS A 23 14.89 1.67 -1.72
N GLU A 24 15.40 1.58 -0.49
CA GLU A 24 15.10 0.48 0.44
C GLU A 24 13.60 0.47 0.80
N PHE A 25 13.01 1.65 1.04
CA PHE A 25 11.59 1.76 1.39
C PHE A 25 10.64 1.53 0.20
N TRP A 26 10.98 2.02 -0.99
CA TRP A 26 10.12 1.92 -2.17
C TRP A 26 10.29 0.62 -2.97
N VAL A 27 11.50 0.05 -3.03
CA VAL A 27 11.78 -1.16 -3.82
C VAL A 27 11.71 -2.42 -2.96
N GLU A 28 12.40 -2.47 -1.80
CA GLU A 28 12.32 -3.62 -0.88
C GLU A 28 11.03 -3.59 -0.04
N GLY A 29 10.57 -2.41 0.35
CA GLY A 29 9.30 -2.21 1.06
C GLY A 29 8.03 -2.31 0.20
N CYS A 30 8.13 -2.59 -1.10
CA CYS A 30 6.97 -2.65 -2.00
C CYS A 30 5.98 -3.77 -1.61
N ALA A 31 6.50 -4.92 -1.17
CA ALA A 31 5.69 -6.05 -0.70
C ALA A 31 4.89 -5.72 0.58
N PRO A 32 5.49 -5.19 1.67
CA PRO A 32 4.72 -4.82 2.86
C PRO A 32 3.75 -3.66 2.62
N ILE A 33 4.04 -2.72 1.70
CA ILE A 33 3.11 -1.63 1.39
C ILE A 33 1.87 -2.14 0.64
N CYS A 34 2.06 -3.03 -0.33
CA CYS A 34 0.94 -3.68 -1.01
C CYS A 34 0.10 -4.53 -0.04
N ALA A 35 0.75 -5.28 0.86
CA ALA A 35 0.06 -6.03 1.90
C ALA A 35 -0.70 -5.11 2.88
N GLY A 36 -0.10 -3.98 3.25
CA GLY A 36 -0.71 -2.94 4.08
C GLY A 36 -1.94 -2.28 3.43
N LEU A 37 -1.89 -1.98 2.13
CA LEU A 37 -3.03 -1.40 1.40
C LEU A 37 -4.21 -2.37 1.29
N ILE A 38 -3.96 -3.66 1.06
CA ILE A 38 -5.02 -4.67 0.97
C ILE A 38 -5.64 -4.93 2.33
N SER A 39 -4.82 -5.15 3.35
CA SER A 39 -5.29 -5.36 4.72
C SER A 39 -6.01 -4.12 5.26
N GLY A 40 -5.52 -2.91 4.97
CA GLY A 40 -6.18 -1.65 5.31
C GLY A 40 -7.54 -1.49 4.64
N ALA A 41 -7.64 -1.76 3.33
CA ALA A 41 -8.93 -1.71 2.63
C ALA A 41 -9.94 -2.74 3.17
N ALA A 42 -9.48 -3.95 3.51
CA ALA A 42 -10.31 -4.96 4.14
C ALA A 42 -10.82 -4.52 5.52
N LEU A 43 -9.93 -3.95 6.36
CA LEU A 43 -10.29 -3.44 7.68
C LEU A 43 -11.31 -2.30 7.61
N VAL A 44 -11.18 -1.38 6.65
CA VAL A 44 -12.16 -0.29 6.44
C VAL A 44 -13.53 -0.86 6.03
N GLY A 45 -13.56 -1.86 5.15
CA GLY A 45 -14.80 -2.54 4.76
C GLY A 45 -15.48 -3.25 5.93
N ILE A 46 -14.71 -3.95 6.75
CA ILE A 46 -15.20 -4.60 7.99
C ILE A 46 -15.71 -3.54 8.98
N GLY A 47 -14.96 -2.46 9.18
CA GLY A 47 -15.37 -1.34 10.04
C GLY A 47 -16.68 -0.72 9.60
N ASN A 48 -16.86 -0.49 8.30
CA ASN A 48 -18.11 0.06 7.76
C ASN A 48 -19.30 -0.89 8.01
N ALA A 49 -19.11 -2.20 7.83
CA ALA A 49 -20.17 -3.18 8.12
C ALA A 49 -20.55 -3.20 9.62
N ILE A 50 -19.56 -3.11 10.51
CA ILE A 50 -19.79 -3.05 11.98
C ILE A 50 -20.53 -1.77 12.35
N VAL A 51 -20.09 -0.61 11.86
CA VAL A 51 -20.74 0.68 12.12
C VAL A 51 -22.19 0.66 11.64
N ASN A 52 -22.45 0.08 10.46
CA ASN A 52 -23.80 0.00 9.91
C ASN A 52 -24.74 -0.88 10.76
N VAL A 53 -24.21 -1.95 11.39
CA VAL A 53 -24.98 -2.78 12.35
C VAL A 53 -25.17 -2.08 13.70
N LEU A 54 -24.20 -1.28 14.16
CA LEU A 54 -24.32 -0.56 15.44
C LEU A 54 -25.20 0.70 15.35
N MET A 55 -25.31 1.29 14.17
CA MET A 55 -26.14 2.47 13.90
C MET A 55 -27.52 2.12 13.33
N SER A 56 -27.86 0.84 13.17
CA SER A 56 -29.21 0.35 12.84
C SER A 56 -30.03 0.05 14.09
#